data_AF-A0A3M9L782-F1
#
_entry.id   AF-A0A3M9L782-F1
#
_cell.length_a   1.000
_cell.length_b   1.000
_cell.length_c   1.000
_cell.angle_alpha   90.00
_cell.angle_beta   90.00
_cell.angle_gamma   90.00
#
_symmetry.space_group_name_H-M   'P 1'
#
loop_
_entity.id
_entity.type
_entity.pdbx_description
1 polymer ?
#
loop_
_entity_poly.entity_id
_entity_poly.type
_entity_poly.pdbx_seq_one_letter_code
_entity_poly.pdbx_strand_id
1 'polypeptide(L)'
;MLTETFRIFGGTNVSERTIEEGGLTYISTIEGISFESDAFEETYYNIIGLFGDVYVPLKGNTPDKLARLLLDCCEEYRLVTGETLDLGSGYELTVKQIYVKDDEVWMELSKEGVLIDDEIIDISDGGTWILDMDIEGENDVVVFRTHVNNLLKDGNLVVIDGLWMIDYDDVFVIESGDSFGILEIDTIGSTWLAMYNNDTINLTRGSIQEIGGGLKFMVADSNNLEFTLIKERTEYPNLCPVREEEVPTSSPFMTAGVLGIALVLFQRRKQK
;
A
#
# COMPACT_ATOMS: atom_id res chain seq x y z
N MET A 1 -6.16 5.88 9.40
CA MET A 1 -5.18 5.01 10.08
C MET A 1 -3.96 5.86 10.41
N LEU A 2 -3.31 5.64 11.55
CA LEU A 2 -2.23 6.52 12.03
C LEU A 2 -1.01 5.67 12.42
N THR A 3 -0.44 4.98 11.44
CA THR A 3 0.85 4.29 11.55
C THR A 3 2.02 5.28 11.70
N GLU A 4 1.82 6.55 11.34
CA GLU A 4 2.86 7.58 11.26
C GLU A 4 2.70 8.67 12.34
N THR A 5 3.82 9.04 12.95
CA THR A 5 3.90 10.16 13.89
C THR A 5 5.07 11.06 13.52
N PHE A 6 4.75 12.30 13.19
CA PHE A 6 5.72 13.35 12.93
C PHE A 6 5.77 14.30 14.14
N ARG A 7 6.94 14.44 14.78
CA ARG A 7 7.12 15.28 15.99
C ARG A 7 8.29 16.24 15.82
N ILE A 8 8.07 17.49 16.25
CA ILE A 8 9.12 18.49 16.40
C ILE A 8 9.24 18.78 17.89
N PHE A 9 10.38 18.42 18.49
CA PHE A 9 10.59 18.63 19.92
C PHE A 9 10.91 20.09 20.20
N GLY A 10 10.15 20.73 21.09
CA GLY A 10 10.56 22.04 21.63
C GLY A 10 11.77 21.86 22.55
N GLY A 11 12.76 22.76 22.50
CA GLY A 11 13.98 22.63 23.29
C GLY A 11 15.14 23.40 22.69
N THR A 12 16.38 22.97 22.97
CA THR A 12 17.61 23.60 22.44
C THR A 12 17.75 23.50 20.92
N ASN A 13 17.12 22.50 20.31
CA ASN A 13 17.25 22.20 18.88
C ASN A 13 16.14 22.88 18.04
N VAL A 14 15.31 23.74 18.67
CA VAL A 14 14.32 24.54 17.95
C VAL A 14 14.41 25.97 18.46
N SER A 15 14.84 26.86 17.58
CA SER A 15 14.81 28.32 17.80
C SER A 15 13.83 28.95 16.81
N GLU A 16 13.37 30.18 17.09
CA GLU A 16 12.36 30.95 16.36
C GLU A 16 11.78 30.35 15.06
N ARG A 17 12.63 30.17 14.03
CA ARG A 17 12.28 29.63 12.71
C ARG A 17 13.26 28.57 12.22
N THR A 18 14.00 27.93 13.12
CA THR A 18 15.06 26.98 12.78
C THR A 18 14.87 25.72 13.63
N ILE A 19 14.82 24.58 12.96
CA ILE A 19 14.87 23.25 13.58
C ILE A 19 16.28 22.73 13.28
N GLU A 20 17.13 22.68 14.29
CA GLU A 20 18.48 22.13 14.14
C GLU A 20 18.42 20.62 13.91
N GLU A 21 19.55 20.03 13.51
CA GLU A 21 19.73 18.59 13.44
C GLU A 21 19.19 17.88 14.70
N GLY A 22 18.43 16.80 14.49
CA GLY A 22 17.76 16.03 15.54
C GLY A 22 16.61 16.76 16.24
N GLY A 23 16.18 17.95 15.78
CA GLY A 23 15.02 18.68 16.31
C GLY A 23 13.67 18.10 15.88
N LEU A 24 13.67 17.21 14.90
CA LEU A 24 12.50 16.52 14.32
C LEU A 24 12.70 15.02 14.42
N THR A 25 11.65 14.31 14.82
CA THR A 25 11.59 12.85 14.76
C THR A 25 10.33 12.42 14.03
N TYR A 26 10.54 11.52 13.09
CA TYR A 26 9.50 10.84 12.32
C TYR A 26 9.48 9.36 12.75
N ILE A 27 8.32 8.84 13.10
CA ILE A 27 8.16 7.46 13.56
C ILE A 27 7.08 6.80 12.71
N SER A 28 7.38 5.61 12.20
CA SER A 28 6.39 4.73 11.58
C SER A 28 6.27 3.45 12.40
N THR A 29 5.06 2.95 12.58
CA THR A 29 4.75 1.73 13.34
C THR A 29 3.89 0.81 12.50
N ILE A 30 4.19 -0.49 12.56
CA ILE A 30 3.38 -1.54 11.96
C ILE A 30 2.04 -1.61 12.70
N GLU A 31 0.95 -1.62 11.94
CA GLU A 31 -0.40 -1.84 12.44
C GLU A 31 -1.10 -2.93 11.63
N GLY A 32 -1.90 -3.76 12.29
CA GLY A 32 -2.75 -4.74 11.63
C GLY A 32 -4.05 -4.10 11.14
N ILE A 33 -4.46 -4.42 9.91
CA ILE A 33 -5.71 -3.97 9.31
C ILE A 33 -6.47 -5.16 8.73
N SER A 34 -7.79 -5.08 8.70
CA SER A 34 -8.60 -6.12 8.08
C SER A 34 -8.38 -6.18 6.58
N PHE A 35 -8.42 -7.39 6.02
CA PHE A 35 -8.66 -7.54 4.58
C PHE A 35 -10.01 -6.92 4.22
N GLU A 36 -10.14 -6.41 3.00
CA GLU A 36 -11.43 -5.95 2.48
C GLU A 36 -12.41 -7.12 2.29
N SER A 37 -11.90 -8.31 1.92
CA SER A 37 -12.69 -9.54 1.84
C SER A 37 -12.72 -10.25 3.19
N ASP A 38 -13.91 -10.62 3.64
CA ASP A 38 -14.13 -11.41 4.86
C ASP A 38 -14.09 -12.92 4.62
N ALA A 39 -13.81 -13.35 3.38
CA ALA A 39 -13.72 -14.75 3.00
C ALA A 39 -12.41 -15.43 3.43
N PHE A 40 -11.35 -14.65 3.64
CA PHE A 40 -10.07 -15.19 4.09
C PHE A 40 -10.13 -15.68 5.55
N GLU A 41 -9.54 -16.84 5.83
CA GLU A 41 -9.46 -17.38 7.19
C GLU A 41 -8.71 -16.44 8.14
N GLU A 42 -7.60 -15.89 7.66
CA GLU A 42 -6.90 -14.81 8.34
C GLU A 42 -7.64 -13.49 8.11
N THR A 43 -8.00 -12.81 9.20
CA THR A 43 -8.85 -11.62 9.12
C THR A 43 -8.09 -10.31 9.00
N TYR A 44 -6.77 -10.32 9.09
CA TYR A 44 -5.94 -9.12 9.02
C TYR A 44 -4.56 -9.39 8.41
N TYR A 45 -3.97 -8.34 7.83
CA TYR A 45 -2.57 -8.26 7.45
C TYR A 45 -1.93 -7.01 8.06
N ASN A 46 -0.61 -6.94 8.03
CA ASN A 46 0.13 -5.81 8.57
C ASN A 46 0.37 -4.74 7.51
N ILE A 47 0.31 -3.48 7.91
CA ILE A 47 0.73 -2.34 7.10
C ILE A 47 1.66 -1.44 7.90
N ILE A 48 2.41 -0.60 7.19
CA ILE A 48 3.16 0.51 7.74
C ILE A 48 3.02 1.71 6.80
N GLY A 49 2.79 2.88 7.38
CA GLY A 49 2.79 4.13 6.61
C GLY A 49 4.22 4.65 6.52
N LEU A 50 4.64 5.10 5.34
CA LEU A 50 5.92 5.75 5.13
C LEU A 50 5.77 6.96 4.23
N PHE A 51 6.06 8.13 4.80
CA PHE A 51 5.93 9.42 4.14
C PHE A 51 4.53 9.66 3.54
N GLY A 52 3.46 9.12 4.14
CA GLY A 52 2.09 9.20 3.64
C GLY A 52 1.71 8.20 2.53
N ASP A 53 2.58 7.24 2.22
CA ASP A 53 2.24 6.06 1.40
C ASP A 53 2.12 4.81 2.29
N VAL A 54 1.33 3.83 1.85
CA VAL A 54 1.07 2.60 2.61
C VAL A 54 1.90 1.47 2.00
N TYR A 55 2.56 0.74 2.87
CA TYR A 55 3.33 -0.46 2.54
C TYR A 55 2.89 -1.63 3.40
N VAL A 56 3.17 -2.85 2.92
CA VAL A 56 3.04 -4.10 3.65
C VAL A 56 4.44 -4.58 4.02
N PRO A 57 4.77 -4.77 5.31
CA PRO A 57 6.03 -5.38 5.69
C PRO A 57 6.02 -6.85 5.29
N LEU A 58 7.11 -7.34 4.68
CA LEU A 58 7.21 -8.75 4.26
C LEU A 58 7.07 -9.70 5.46
N LYS A 59 7.48 -9.25 6.65
CA LYS A 59 7.27 -9.92 7.93
C LYS A 59 6.68 -8.97 8.96
N GLY A 60 5.67 -9.44 9.70
CA GLY A 60 4.95 -8.63 10.69
C GLY A 60 5.75 -8.19 11.91
N ASN A 61 7.02 -8.60 12.02
CA ASN A 61 7.90 -8.37 13.17
C ASN A 61 9.19 -7.61 12.80
N THR A 62 9.23 -6.95 11.64
CA THR A 62 10.29 -6.00 11.28
C THR A 62 9.84 -5.05 10.15
N PRO A 63 10.15 -3.74 10.20
CA PRO A 63 9.76 -2.77 9.18
C PRO A 63 10.89 -2.44 8.17
N ASP A 64 11.87 -3.33 7.99
CA ASP A 64 13.05 -3.13 7.14
C ASP A 64 12.87 -3.57 5.69
N LYS A 65 11.89 -4.43 5.39
CA LYS A 65 11.57 -4.88 4.03
C LYS A 65 10.09 -4.72 3.77
N LEU A 66 9.77 -3.82 2.86
CA LEU A 66 8.41 -3.35 2.63
C LEU A 66 8.04 -3.53 1.16
N ALA A 67 6.83 -4.01 0.87
CA ALA A 67 6.26 -4.04 -0.47
C ALA A 67 5.08 -3.08 -0.55
N ARG A 68 4.76 -2.58 -1.75
CA ARG A 68 3.53 -1.82 -1.97
C ARG A 68 2.34 -2.76 -1.99
N LEU A 69 1.19 -2.32 -1.47
CA LEU A 69 -0.07 -3.02 -1.67
C LEU A 69 -0.55 -2.78 -3.11
N LEU A 70 -0.77 -3.85 -3.88
CA LEU A 70 -1.35 -3.79 -5.22
C LEU A 70 -2.86 -4.00 -5.18
N LEU A 71 -3.30 -5.04 -4.47
CA LEU A 71 -4.70 -5.42 -4.38
C LEU A 71 -5.12 -5.67 -2.93
N ASP A 72 -6.33 -5.25 -2.61
CA ASP A 72 -7.10 -5.63 -1.42
C ASP A 72 -8.56 -5.38 -1.78
N CYS A 73 -9.24 -6.41 -2.28
CA CYS A 73 -10.51 -6.30 -2.97
C CYS A 73 -11.47 -7.40 -2.57
N CYS A 74 -12.74 -7.02 -2.39
CA CYS A 74 -13.88 -7.91 -2.09
C CYS A 74 -14.97 -7.88 -3.17
N GLU A 75 -14.70 -7.27 -4.33
CA GLU A 75 -15.65 -7.26 -5.45
C GLU A 75 -15.76 -8.64 -6.09
N GLU A 76 -16.96 -8.97 -6.59
CA GLU A 76 -17.18 -10.21 -7.33
C GLU A 76 -16.67 -10.12 -8.78
N TYR A 77 -15.74 -10.99 -9.13
CA TYR A 77 -15.31 -11.24 -10.50
C TYR A 77 -15.81 -12.60 -10.99
N ARG A 78 -16.27 -12.63 -12.25
CA ARG A 78 -16.88 -13.80 -12.86
C ARG A 78 -16.14 -14.14 -14.13
N LEU A 79 -15.48 -15.29 -14.14
CA LEU A 79 -14.62 -15.73 -15.23
C LEU A 79 -15.06 -17.10 -15.74
N VAL A 80 -14.98 -17.34 -17.04
CA VAL A 80 -15.10 -18.69 -17.62
C VAL A 80 -13.73 -19.26 -17.96
N THR A 81 -13.67 -20.56 -18.28
CA THR A 81 -12.42 -21.21 -18.69
C THR A 81 -11.77 -20.50 -19.88
N GLY A 82 -10.49 -20.18 -19.74
CA GLY A 82 -9.69 -19.46 -20.74
C GLY A 82 -9.75 -17.94 -20.64
N GLU A 83 -10.60 -17.37 -19.77
CA GLU A 83 -10.59 -15.94 -19.48
C GLU A 83 -9.52 -15.58 -18.46
N THR A 84 -9.07 -14.34 -18.58
CA THR A 84 -8.03 -13.71 -17.76
C THR A 84 -8.59 -12.46 -17.11
N LEU A 85 -8.34 -12.30 -15.82
CA LEU A 85 -8.56 -11.07 -15.08
C LEU A 85 -7.24 -10.30 -15.00
N ASP A 86 -7.23 -9.08 -15.55
CA ASP A 86 -6.10 -8.15 -15.40
C ASP A 86 -6.08 -7.61 -13.96
N LEU A 87 -5.04 -7.96 -13.22
CA LEU A 87 -4.82 -7.55 -11.83
C LEU A 87 -4.08 -6.21 -11.72
N GLY A 88 -3.70 -5.61 -12.85
CA GLY A 88 -2.89 -4.41 -12.93
C GLY A 88 -1.38 -4.69 -12.90
N SER A 89 -0.57 -3.70 -13.30
CA SER A 89 0.90 -3.80 -13.34
C SER A 89 1.44 -5.02 -14.10
N GLY A 90 0.69 -5.50 -15.08
CA GLY A 90 1.03 -6.67 -15.89
C GLY A 90 0.73 -8.02 -15.26
N TYR A 91 0.15 -8.07 -14.06
CA TYR A 91 -0.29 -9.31 -13.43
C TYR A 91 -1.63 -9.77 -13.98
N GLU A 92 -1.77 -11.07 -14.17
CA GLU A 92 -2.90 -11.70 -14.84
C GLU A 92 -3.30 -12.99 -14.10
N LEU A 93 -4.58 -13.12 -13.76
CA LEU A 93 -5.15 -14.33 -13.15
C LEU A 93 -6.07 -15.03 -14.15
N THR A 94 -5.71 -16.25 -14.54
CA THR A 94 -6.38 -16.98 -15.63
C THR A 94 -7.05 -18.26 -15.13
N VAL A 95 -8.28 -18.51 -15.57
CA VAL A 95 -8.96 -19.80 -15.30
C VAL A 95 -8.51 -20.83 -16.33
N LYS A 96 -7.71 -21.81 -15.94
CA LYS A 96 -7.20 -22.85 -16.85
C LYS A 96 -8.21 -23.94 -17.10
N GLN A 97 -8.87 -24.42 -16.05
CA GLN A 97 -9.85 -25.49 -16.14
C GLN A 97 -10.77 -25.53 -14.92
N ILE A 98 -12.01 -25.99 -15.11
CA ILE A 98 -12.97 -26.19 -14.01
C ILE A 98 -13.32 -27.68 -13.93
N TYR A 99 -13.15 -28.27 -12.75
CA TYR A 99 -13.51 -29.66 -12.46
C TYR A 99 -14.83 -29.71 -11.68
N VAL A 100 -15.93 -29.42 -12.39
CA VAL A 100 -17.30 -29.26 -11.84
C VAL A 100 -17.78 -30.41 -10.94
N LYS A 101 -17.27 -31.63 -11.16
CA LYS A 101 -17.65 -32.80 -10.38
C LYS A 101 -17.02 -32.80 -9.00
N ASP A 102 -15.80 -32.31 -8.92
CA ASP A 102 -14.95 -32.36 -7.74
C ASP A 102 -14.97 -31.00 -6.99
N ASP A 103 -15.75 -30.02 -7.51
CA ASP A 103 -15.87 -28.65 -7.00
C ASP A 103 -14.49 -27.93 -6.92
N GLU A 104 -13.60 -28.26 -7.87
CA GLU A 104 -12.26 -27.70 -8.00
C GLU A 104 -12.11 -26.80 -9.24
N VAL A 105 -11.19 -25.82 -9.17
CA VAL A 105 -10.77 -24.99 -10.30
C VAL A 105 -9.26 -24.87 -10.37
N TRP A 106 -8.70 -25.04 -11.56
CA TRP A 106 -7.28 -24.79 -11.83
C TRP A 106 -7.09 -23.35 -12.32
N MET A 107 -6.34 -22.57 -11.56
CA MET A 107 -6.05 -21.17 -11.84
C MET A 107 -4.54 -20.93 -11.98
N GLU A 108 -4.18 -19.91 -12.76
CA GLU A 108 -2.80 -19.56 -13.09
C GLU A 108 -2.58 -18.07 -12.84
N LEU A 109 -1.57 -17.73 -12.05
CA LEU A 109 -1.08 -16.37 -11.88
C LEU A 109 0.15 -16.17 -12.77
N SER A 110 0.15 -15.10 -13.54
CA SER A 110 1.24 -14.75 -14.44
C SER A 110 1.52 -13.26 -14.45
N LYS A 111 2.72 -12.87 -14.91
CA LYS A 111 3.09 -11.47 -15.13
C LYS A 111 3.69 -11.34 -16.52
N GLU A 112 3.14 -10.43 -17.32
CA GLU A 112 3.57 -10.20 -18.70
C GLU A 112 3.61 -11.51 -19.53
N GLY A 113 2.64 -12.40 -19.30
CA GLY A 113 2.55 -13.72 -19.93
C GLY A 113 3.57 -14.76 -19.45
N VAL A 114 4.38 -14.46 -18.43
CA VAL A 114 5.28 -15.42 -17.78
C VAL A 114 4.59 -16.00 -16.55
N LEU A 115 4.50 -17.34 -16.50
CA LEU A 115 3.96 -18.06 -15.36
C LEU A 115 4.72 -17.71 -14.07
N ILE A 116 3.98 -17.30 -13.03
CA ILE A 116 4.50 -17.18 -11.67
C ILE A 116 4.25 -18.50 -10.95
N ASP A 117 2.98 -18.88 -10.85
CA ASP A 117 2.53 -20.11 -10.20
C ASP A 117 1.11 -20.49 -10.63
N ASP A 118 0.69 -21.73 -10.36
CA ASP A 118 -0.63 -22.25 -10.65
C ASP A 118 -1.12 -23.23 -9.58
N GLU A 119 -2.43 -23.23 -9.30
CA GLU A 119 -3.00 -24.04 -8.22
C GLU A 119 -4.37 -24.62 -8.59
N ILE A 120 -4.66 -25.84 -8.10
CA ILE A 120 -5.98 -26.45 -8.12
C ILE A 120 -6.67 -26.14 -6.80
N ILE A 121 -7.66 -25.26 -6.83
CA ILE A 121 -8.39 -24.75 -5.68
C ILE A 121 -9.62 -25.62 -5.45
N ASP A 122 -9.69 -26.31 -4.32
CA ASP A 122 -10.89 -27.02 -3.84
C ASP A 122 -11.79 -26.05 -3.04
N ILE A 123 -12.98 -25.78 -3.57
CA ILE A 123 -13.92 -24.83 -2.94
C ILE A 123 -14.63 -25.45 -1.74
N SER A 124 -14.70 -26.77 -1.69
CA SER A 124 -15.20 -27.48 -0.52
C SER A 124 -14.22 -27.44 0.66
N ASP A 125 -12.95 -27.13 0.40
CA ASP A 125 -11.87 -26.94 1.38
C ASP A 125 -11.46 -25.45 1.51
N GLY A 126 -12.45 -24.57 1.60
CA GLY A 126 -12.25 -23.15 1.91
C GLY A 126 -11.94 -22.25 0.71
N GLY A 127 -11.69 -22.82 -0.48
CA GLY A 127 -11.67 -22.06 -1.75
C GLY A 127 -10.59 -20.98 -1.85
N THR A 128 -9.59 -20.97 -0.96
CA THR A 128 -8.55 -19.94 -0.94
C THR A 128 -7.25 -20.51 -1.47
N TRP A 129 -6.66 -19.84 -2.46
CA TRP A 129 -5.27 -20.03 -2.84
C TRP A 129 -4.42 -18.95 -2.18
N ILE A 130 -3.37 -19.37 -1.47
CA ILE A 130 -2.35 -18.51 -0.89
C ILE A 130 -1.02 -18.88 -1.56
N LEU A 131 -0.37 -17.90 -2.17
CA LEU A 131 0.97 -18.04 -2.72
C LEU A 131 1.97 -17.35 -1.80
N ASP A 132 2.95 -18.11 -1.33
CA ASP A 132 4.12 -17.62 -0.61
C ASP A 132 5.43 -17.89 -1.37
N MET A 133 6.41 -17.01 -1.17
CA MET A 133 7.70 -17.06 -1.86
C MET A 133 8.84 -16.63 -0.95
N ASP A 134 10.06 -17.03 -1.31
CA ASP A 134 11.29 -16.53 -0.70
C ASP A 134 11.75 -15.25 -1.41
N ILE A 135 11.70 -14.10 -0.73
CA ILE A 135 11.95 -12.77 -1.30
C ILE A 135 12.89 -11.96 -0.40
N GLU A 136 13.91 -11.35 -0.98
CA GLU A 136 14.87 -10.49 -0.25
C GLU A 136 15.45 -11.16 1.02
N GLY A 137 15.65 -12.48 0.96
CA GLY A 137 16.17 -13.29 2.07
C GLY A 137 15.17 -13.56 3.20
N GLU A 138 13.90 -13.20 3.04
CA GLU A 138 12.78 -13.65 3.87
C GLU A 138 12.10 -14.85 3.22
N ASN A 139 11.89 -15.93 3.97
CA ASN A 139 11.20 -17.12 3.48
C ASN A 139 9.70 -17.03 3.73
N ASP A 140 8.87 -17.79 3.02
CA ASP A 140 7.42 -17.92 3.29
C ASP A 140 6.71 -16.54 3.35
N VAL A 141 7.02 -15.63 2.43
CA VAL A 141 6.37 -14.32 2.32
C VAL A 141 5.12 -14.49 1.47
N VAL A 142 3.94 -14.33 2.08
CA VAL A 142 2.67 -14.38 1.36
C VAL A 142 2.57 -13.16 0.43
N VAL A 143 2.50 -13.42 -0.88
CA VAL A 143 2.50 -12.36 -1.90
C VAL A 143 1.17 -12.18 -2.60
N PHE A 144 0.34 -13.23 -2.60
CA PHE A 144 -0.92 -13.25 -3.32
C PHE A 144 -1.92 -14.15 -2.60
N ARG A 145 -3.18 -13.71 -2.59
CA ARG A 145 -4.33 -14.48 -2.14
C ARG A 145 -5.47 -14.29 -3.13
N THR A 146 -6.16 -15.37 -3.45
CA THR A 146 -7.47 -15.31 -4.08
C THR A 146 -8.43 -16.27 -3.41
N HIS A 147 -9.68 -15.83 -3.23
CA HIS A 147 -10.76 -16.69 -2.77
C HIS A 147 -11.77 -16.89 -3.89
N VAL A 148 -12.04 -18.17 -4.17
CA VAL A 148 -13.08 -18.64 -5.09
C VAL A 148 -14.29 -19.07 -4.27
N ASN A 149 -15.34 -18.26 -4.34
CA ASN A 149 -16.58 -18.50 -3.62
C ASN A 149 -17.40 -19.65 -4.21
N ASN A 150 -17.45 -19.75 -5.55
CA ASN A 150 -18.36 -20.70 -6.18
C ASN A 150 -17.99 -21.08 -7.63
N LEU A 151 -18.45 -22.28 -8.04
CA LEU A 151 -18.47 -22.73 -9.43
C LEU A 151 -19.92 -22.90 -9.89
N LEU A 152 -20.34 -22.08 -10.85
CA LEU A 152 -21.67 -22.18 -11.42
C LEU A 152 -21.68 -23.21 -12.56
N LYS A 153 -22.30 -24.36 -12.27
CA LYS A 153 -22.35 -25.54 -13.16
C LYS A 153 -23.05 -25.27 -14.49
N ASP A 154 -24.01 -24.35 -14.50
CA ASP A 154 -24.79 -24.01 -15.71
C ASP A 154 -24.01 -23.15 -16.72
N GLY A 155 -22.85 -22.61 -16.33
CA GLY A 155 -22.06 -21.70 -17.16
C GLY A 155 -20.56 -21.96 -17.21
N ASN A 156 -20.04 -22.99 -16.52
CA ASN A 156 -18.60 -23.19 -16.30
C ASN A 156 -17.91 -21.89 -15.87
N LEU A 157 -18.47 -21.28 -14.82
CA LEU A 157 -18.09 -19.96 -14.36
C LEU A 157 -17.54 -20.05 -12.94
N VAL A 158 -16.43 -19.37 -12.72
CA VAL A 158 -15.75 -19.17 -11.44
C VAL A 158 -16.17 -17.82 -10.88
N VAL A 159 -16.57 -17.78 -9.61
CA VAL A 159 -16.86 -16.54 -8.88
C VAL A 159 -15.75 -16.31 -7.87
N ILE A 160 -15.00 -15.22 -8.06
CA ILE A 160 -13.94 -14.74 -7.15
C ILE A 160 -14.52 -13.56 -6.37
N ASP A 161 -14.32 -13.50 -5.07
CA ASP A 161 -14.77 -12.39 -4.20
C ASP A 161 -13.74 -12.02 -3.11
N GLY A 162 -12.50 -12.49 -3.30
CA GLY A 162 -11.36 -12.07 -2.50
C GLY A 162 -10.12 -12.03 -3.37
N LEU A 163 -9.46 -10.86 -3.40
CA LEU A 163 -8.15 -10.67 -4.02
C LEU A 163 -7.29 -9.84 -3.09
N TRP A 164 -6.08 -10.29 -2.84
CA TRP A 164 -5.07 -9.52 -2.11
C TRP A 164 -3.69 -9.78 -2.70
N MET A 165 -2.91 -8.73 -2.89
CA MET A 165 -1.59 -8.84 -3.51
C MET A 165 -0.67 -7.70 -3.13
N ILE A 166 0.62 -8.01 -2.98
CA ILE A 166 1.68 -7.01 -2.84
C ILE A 166 2.60 -7.00 -4.06
N ASP A 167 3.26 -5.88 -4.29
CA ASP A 167 4.28 -5.75 -5.33
C ASP A 167 5.59 -6.32 -4.82
N TYR A 168 5.72 -7.64 -4.95
CA TYR A 168 6.89 -8.37 -4.43
C TYR A 168 8.15 -8.21 -5.28
N ASP A 169 8.02 -7.68 -6.51
CA ASP A 169 9.15 -7.46 -7.42
C ASP A 169 9.91 -6.16 -7.10
N ASP A 170 9.28 -5.21 -6.40
CA ASP A 170 9.85 -3.91 -6.01
C ASP A 170 9.84 -3.76 -4.49
N VAL A 171 10.67 -4.56 -3.81
CA VAL A 171 10.82 -4.50 -2.36
C VAL A 171 11.64 -3.28 -1.97
N PHE A 172 11.07 -2.47 -1.12
CA PHE A 172 11.71 -1.34 -0.50
C PHE A 172 12.44 -1.78 0.78
N VAL A 173 13.76 -1.95 0.65
CA VAL A 173 14.67 -2.32 1.74
C VAL A 173 15.18 -1.06 2.45
N ILE A 174 15.16 -1.09 3.78
CA ILE A 174 15.54 0.01 4.67
C ILE A 174 16.64 -0.46 5.60
N GLU A 175 17.76 0.25 5.61
CA GLU A 175 18.89 0.01 6.49
C GLU A 175 19.11 1.20 7.44
N SER A 176 19.76 0.94 8.57
CA SER A 176 20.16 2.02 9.49
C SER A 176 21.16 2.96 8.80
N GLY A 177 20.91 4.27 8.91
CA GLY A 177 21.68 5.30 8.20
C GLY A 177 21.17 5.63 6.80
N ASP A 178 20.16 4.93 6.27
CA ASP A 178 19.54 5.33 5.01
C ASP A 178 18.92 6.72 5.11
N SER A 179 19.02 7.50 4.05
CA SER A 179 18.57 8.90 4.02
C SER A 179 17.53 9.14 2.93
N PHE A 180 16.44 9.80 3.32
CA PHE A 180 15.32 10.21 2.47
C PHE A 180 15.19 11.74 2.55
N GLY A 181 15.88 12.45 1.67
CA GLY A 181 16.06 13.89 1.82
C GLY A 181 16.91 14.18 3.06
N ILE A 182 16.40 14.99 3.99
CA ILE A 182 17.07 15.26 5.27
C ILE A 182 16.68 14.26 6.38
N LEU A 183 15.75 13.34 6.12
CA LEU A 183 15.36 12.34 7.11
C LEU A 183 16.29 11.14 7.03
N GLU A 184 16.96 10.79 8.12
CA GLU A 184 17.86 9.65 8.18
C GLU A 184 17.34 8.60 9.17
N ILE A 185 17.44 7.31 8.82
CA ILE A 185 17.06 6.19 9.69
C ILE A 185 17.98 6.16 10.91
N ASP A 186 17.42 6.48 12.07
CA ASP A 186 18.08 6.36 13.37
C ASP A 186 18.04 4.90 13.84
N THR A 187 16.84 4.35 13.97
CA THR A 187 16.60 3.06 14.59
C THR A 187 15.54 2.27 13.84
N ILE A 188 15.83 0.99 13.62
CA ILE A 188 14.86 -0.02 13.18
C ILE A 188 14.58 -0.93 14.38
N GLY A 189 13.38 -0.81 14.94
CA GLY A 189 12.86 -1.68 15.99
C GLY A 189 12.08 -2.85 15.40
N SER A 190 11.51 -3.70 16.27
CA SER A 190 10.74 -4.87 15.82
C SER A 190 9.46 -4.52 15.08
N THR A 191 8.77 -3.44 15.42
CA THR A 191 7.49 -3.10 14.77
C THR A 191 7.39 -1.63 14.45
N TRP A 192 8.52 -0.92 14.48
CA TRP A 192 8.57 0.51 14.27
C TRP A 192 9.95 0.92 13.78
N LEU A 193 10.00 2.01 13.04
CA LEU A 193 11.25 2.68 12.68
C LEU A 193 11.16 4.14 13.11
N ALA A 194 12.31 4.74 13.39
CA ALA A 194 12.43 6.15 13.66
C ALA A 194 13.49 6.79 12.75
N MET A 195 13.18 8.01 12.33
CA MET A 195 14.07 8.87 11.59
C MET A 195 14.21 10.20 12.31
N TYR A 196 15.34 10.85 12.09
CA TYR A 196 15.61 12.20 12.55
C TYR A 196 15.99 13.09 11.37
N ASN A 197 15.89 14.40 11.51
CA ASN A 197 16.48 15.29 10.52
C ASN A 197 18.00 15.37 10.72
N ASN A 198 18.78 14.97 9.72
CA ASN A 198 20.25 15.01 9.75
C ASN A 198 20.84 16.34 9.28
N ASP A 199 19.99 17.33 8.96
CA ASP A 199 20.37 18.70 8.62
C ASP A 199 19.37 19.71 9.21
N THR A 200 19.79 20.97 9.30
CA THR A 200 18.99 22.08 9.83
C THR A 200 17.88 22.49 8.85
N ILE A 201 16.66 22.62 9.36
CA ILE A 201 15.49 23.11 8.62
C ILE A 201 15.26 24.58 8.95
N ASN A 202 15.38 25.44 7.95
CA ASN A 202 15.07 26.85 8.07
C ASN A 202 13.63 27.12 7.60
N LEU A 203 12.72 27.43 8.52
CA LEU A 203 11.33 27.79 8.26
C LEU A 203 11.21 29.23 7.76
N THR A 204 11.84 29.49 6.62
CA THR A 204 11.85 30.79 5.95
C THR A 204 10.44 31.22 5.62
N ARG A 205 10.14 32.50 5.87
CA ARG A 205 8.83 33.08 5.66
C ARG A 205 8.39 32.95 4.19
N GLY A 206 7.13 32.57 3.95
CA GLY A 206 6.53 32.50 2.60
C GLY A 206 7.17 31.46 1.67
N SER A 207 7.81 30.42 2.24
CA SER A 207 8.57 29.43 1.49
C SER A 207 8.01 28.02 1.64
N ILE A 208 8.49 27.12 0.78
CA ILE A 208 8.29 25.68 0.90
C ILE A 208 9.65 25.05 1.23
N GLN A 209 9.69 24.25 2.29
CA GLN A 209 10.89 23.55 2.74
C GLN A 209 10.70 22.05 2.51
N GLU A 210 11.56 21.44 1.70
CA GLU A 210 11.52 20.00 1.47
C GLU A 210 12.12 19.26 2.67
N ILE A 211 11.52 18.12 3.02
CA ILE A 211 11.95 17.28 4.12
C ILE A 211 12.47 15.95 3.56
N GLY A 212 11.58 15.11 3.04
CA GLY A 212 11.92 13.75 2.64
C GLY A 212 10.71 12.98 2.16
N GLY A 213 10.88 12.05 1.23
CA GLY A 213 9.75 11.22 0.74
C GLY A 213 8.57 12.02 0.16
N GLY A 214 8.83 13.20 -0.39
CA GLY A 214 7.81 14.13 -0.89
C GLY A 214 7.11 14.98 0.19
N LEU A 215 7.44 14.78 1.47
CA LEU A 215 6.98 15.64 2.56
C LEU A 215 7.66 17.02 2.48
N LYS A 216 6.87 18.07 2.67
CA LYS A 216 7.32 19.47 2.67
C LYS A 216 6.65 20.26 3.79
N PHE A 217 7.31 21.27 4.32
CA PHE A 217 6.66 22.33 5.08
C PHE A 217 6.31 23.51 4.19
N MET A 218 5.03 23.89 4.18
CA MET A 218 4.59 25.16 3.64
C MET A 218 4.54 26.19 4.76
N VAL A 219 5.38 27.22 4.67
CA VAL A 219 5.55 28.24 5.72
C VAL A 219 4.84 29.53 5.33
N ALA A 220 4.00 30.06 6.22
CA ALA A 220 3.23 31.27 5.97
C ALA A 220 4.11 32.51 5.82
N ASP A 221 3.68 33.45 4.99
CA ASP A 221 4.27 34.79 4.90
C ASP A 221 3.78 35.69 6.06
N SER A 222 4.20 35.36 7.27
CA SER A 222 3.78 36.03 8.51
C SER A 222 4.97 36.30 9.43
N ASN A 223 4.85 37.30 10.31
CA ASN A 223 5.81 37.50 11.41
C ASN A 223 5.72 36.36 12.43
N ASN A 224 4.51 35.86 12.71
CA ASN A 224 4.32 34.68 13.54
C ASN A 224 4.75 33.41 12.78
N LEU A 225 5.33 32.44 13.49
CA LEU A 225 5.65 31.16 12.89
C LEU A 225 4.37 30.33 12.72
N GLU A 226 4.00 30.12 11.46
CA GLU A 226 2.89 29.28 11.04
C GLU A 226 3.38 28.44 9.85
N PHE A 227 3.23 27.12 9.93
CA PHE A 227 3.61 26.21 8.86
C PHE A 227 2.74 24.94 8.91
N THR A 228 2.63 24.26 7.77
CA THR A 228 1.86 23.03 7.62
C THR A 228 2.71 21.98 6.92
N LEU A 229 2.68 20.74 7.41
CA LEU A 229 3.24 19.60 6.71
C LEU A 229 2.30 19.21 5.57
N ILE A 230 2.83 19.15 4.35
CA ILE A 230 2.09 18.80 3.14
C ILE A 230 2.82 17.71 2.36
N LYS A 231 2.06 16.93 1.60
CA LYS A 231 2.53 16.05 0.54
C LYS A 231 1.63 16.23 -0.67
N GLU A 232 2.23 16.41 -1.84
CA GLU A 232 1.47 16.39 -3.08
C GLU A 232 1.22 14.93 -3.46
N ARG A 233 -0.04 14.59 -3.74
CA ARG A 233 -0.44 13.26 -4.22
C ARG A 233 -1.03 13.42 -5.61
N THR A 234 -0.56 12.62 -6.55
CA THR A 234 -1.09 12.63 -7.91
C THR A 234 -2.26 11.68 -8.06
N GLU A 235 -2.22 10.49 -7.44
CA GLU A 235 -3.27 9.47 -7.57
C GLU A 235 -3.41 8.62 -6.29
N TYR A 236 -4.58 8.01 -6.10
CA TYR A 236 -4.81 6.94 -5.12
C TYR A 236 -4.85 5.62 -5.89
N PRO A 237 -4.15 4.57 -5.45
CA PRO A 237 -4.23 3.29 -6.12
C PRO A 237 -5.66 2.75 -6.03
N ASN A 238 -6.20 2.29 -7.15
CA ASN A 238 -7.38 1.43 -7.12
C ASN A 238 -6.91 0.04 -6.69
N LEU A 239 -7.41 -0.44 -5.56
CA LEU A 239 -7.01 -1.73 -4.98
C LEU A 239 -7.87 -2.90 -5.47
N CYS A 240 -8.78 -2.63 -6.40
CA CYS A 240 -9.58 -3.61 -7.12
C CYS A 240 -9.25 -3.58 -8.63
N PRO A 241 -9.18 -4.74 -9.30
CA PRO A 241 -9.13 -4.80 -10.76
C PRO A 241 -10.23 -3.97 -11.43
N VAL A 242 -9.85 -3.19 -12.44
CA VAL A 242 -10.84 -2.42 -13.21
C VAL A 242 -11.55 -3.36 -14.18
N ARG A 243 -12.87 -3.43 -14.06
CA ARG A 243 -13.69 -4.10 -15.07
C ARG A 243 -13.80 -3.20 -16.29
N GLU A 244 -13.39 -3.69 -17.47
CA GLU A 244 -13.84 -3.09 -18.72
C GLU A 244 -15.37 -3.24 -18.77
N GLU A 245 -16.11 -2.19 -18.42
CA GLU A 245 -17.52 -2.15 -18.78
C GLU A 245 -17.58 -2.15 -20.31
N GLU A 246 -18.22 -3.16 -20.91
CA GLU A 246 -18.62 -3.07 -22.31
C GLU A 246 -19.47 -1.81 -22.46
N VAL A 247 -18.87 -0.73 -22.96
CA VAL A 247 -19.58 0.50 -23.29
C VAL A 247 -20.63 0.10 -24.32
N PRO A 248 -21.95 0.19 -24.02
CA PRO A 248 -22.94 0.02 -25.06
C PRO A 248 -22.66 1.12 -26.07
N THR A 249 -22.42 0.74 -27.33
CA THR A 249 -22.05 1.69 -28.39
C THR A 249 -23.18 2.71 -28.62
N SER A 250 -23.18 3.83 -27.90
CA SER A 250 -23.99 5.02 -28.20
C SER A 250 -23.44 6.33 -27.59
N SER A 251 -22.35 6.82 -28.18
CA SER A 251 -21.98 8.25 -28.39
C SER A 251 -21.63 9.16 -27.18
N PRO A 252 -20.76 10.19 -27.39
CA PRO A 252 -19.85 10.70 -26.37
C PRO A 252 -20.31 12.02 -25.73
N PHE A 253 -19.99 12.23 -24.46
CA PHE A 253 -19.64 13.56 -23.93
C PHE A 253 -18.59 13.43 -22.81
N MET A 254 -17.38 13.93 -23.09
CA MET A 254 -16.33 14.15 -22.11
C MET A 254 -16.60 15.41 -21.29
N THR A 255 -16.30 15.38 -20.00
CA THR A 255 -15.62 16.50 -19.33
C THR A 255 -14.80 15.98 -18.15
N ALA A 256 -13.48 16.11 -18.23
CA ALA A 256 -12.55 15.83 -17.15
C ALA A 256 -12.56 16.97 -16.13
N GLY A 257 -12.71 16.64 -14.85
CA GLY A 257 -12.51 17.55 -13.73
C GLY A 257 -11.49 16.94 -12.77
N VAL A 258 -10.26 17.45 -12.79
CA VAL A 258 -9.22 17.08 -11.83
C VAL A 258 -9.54 17.75 -10.49
N LEU A 259 -9.78 16.96 -9.44
CA LEU A 259 -9.99 17.44 -8.08
C LEU A 259 -8.76 17.06 -7.24
N GLY A 260 -7.81 17.97 -7.09
CA GLY A 260 -6.70 17.81 -6.14
C GLY A 260 -7.22 18.03 -4.71
N ILE A 261 -7.18 16.99 -3.87
CA ILE A 261 -7.52 17.08 -2.45
C ILE A 261 -6.22 17.23 -1.65
N ALA A 262 -6.06 18.37 -0.97
CA ALA A 262 -5.00 18.58 0.00
C ALA A 262 -5.37 17.91 1.34
N LEU A 263 -4.56 16.95 1.78
CA LEU A 263 -4.70 16.36 3.13
C LEU A 263 -4.00 17.26 4.15
N VAL A 264 -4.76 17.86 5.06
CA VAL A 264 -4.23 18.67 6.16
C VAL A 264 -4.18 17.80 7.43
N LEU A 265 -3.00 17.30 7.78
CA LEU A 265 -2.77 16.64 9.07
C LEU A 265 -2.64 17.72 10.17
N PHE A 266 -3.71 17.94 10.94
CA PHE A 266 -3.71 18.85 12.09
C PHE A 266 -3.10 18.16 13.32
N GLN A 267 -1.93 18.61 13.77
CA GLN A 267 -1.53 18.47 15.18
C GLN A 267 -1.67 19.82 15.88
N ARG A 268 -2.75 19.98 16.66
CA ARG A 268 -2.91 21.11 17.58
C ARG A 268 -2.00 20.93 18.79
N ARG A 269 -1.02 21.83 18.97
CA ARG A 269 -0.37 22.06 20.26
C ARG A 269 -1.42 22.50 21.28
N LYS A 270 -1.61 21.74 22.36
CA LYS A 270 -2.10 22.33 23.62
C LYS A 270 -0.90 22.94 24.32
N GLN A 271 -0.83 24.26 24.34
CA GLN A 271 -0.05 24.96 25.35
C GLN A 271 -0.84 24.95 26.67
N LYS A 272 -0.31 24.25 27.67
CA LYS A 272 -0.06 24.74 29.02
C LYS A 272 0.74 23.72 29.81
#